data_AF-A0A7V0P5B2-F1
#
_entry.id   AF-A0A7V0P5B2-F1
#
_cell.length_a   1.000
_cell.length_b   1.000
_cell.length_c   1.000
_cell.angle_alpha   90.00
_cell.angle_beta   90.00
_cell.angle_gamma   90.00
#
_symmetry.space_group_name_H-M   'P 1'
#
loop_
_entity.id
_entity.type
_entity.pdbx_description
1 polymer ?
#
loop_
_entity_poly.entity_id
_entity_poly.type
_entity_poly.pdbx_seq_one_letter_code
_entity_poly.pdbx_strand_id
1 'polypeptide(L)' 'MSPVIHKAMEIRFGGIQKSSLIDYPGKVSCVLFVQGCNFRCPFCHNPEFVLPNMFMQRLDNDFVLDF' A
#
# COMPACT_ATOMS: atom_id res chain seq x y z
N MET A 1 -8.50 -15.85 29.62
CA MET A 1 -7.11 -15.80 29.13
C MET A 1 -7.16 -15.28 27.70
N SER A 2 -7.01 -13.97 27.54
CA SER A 2 -7.23 -13.25 26.28
C SER A 2 -6.05 -13.50 25.33
N PRO A 3 -6.27 -13.97 24.10
CA PRO A 3 -5.18 -14.15 23.16
C PRO A 3 -4.77 -12.77 22.62
N VAL A 4 -3.65 -12.27 23.15
CA VAL A 4 -2.91 -11.09 22.69
C VAL A 4 -2.17 -11.48 21.40
N ILE A 5 -2.91 -11.66 20.31
CA ILE A 5 -2.34 -11.85 18.97
C ILE A 5 -2.79 -10.67 18.11
N HIS A 6 -1.82 -9.83 17.77
CA HIS A 6 -1.83 -8.85 16.68
C HIS A 6 -3.13 -8.05 16.50
N LYS A 7 -3.23 -6.90 17.18
CA LYS A 7 -3.92 -5.77 16.54
C LYS A 7 -3.02 -5.37 15.35
N ALA A 8 -3.21 -6.03 14.21
CA ALA A 8 -2.45 -5.75 13.00
C ALA A 8 -2.46 -4.23 12.80
N MET A 9 -1.28 -3.66 12.60
CA MET A 9 -1.12 -2.25 12.28
C MET A 9 -2.05 -1.98 11.10
N GLU A 10 -3.06 -1.12 11.28
CA GLU A 10 -4.05 -0.85 10.23
C GLU A 10 -3.37 -0.04 9.13
N ILE A 11 -2.70 -0.72 8.20
CA ILE A 11 -2.04 -0.09 7.07
C ILE A 11 -3.12 0.32 6.08
N ARG A 12 -3.04 1.57 5.60
CA ARG A 12 -3.96 2.07 4.58
C ARG A 12 -3.43 1.71 3.20
N PHE A 13 -3.54 0.45 2.81
CA PHE A 13 -3.20 0.03 1.46
C PHE A 13 -4.16 0.67 0.44
N GLY A 14 -3.61 1.47 -0.46
CA GLY A 14 -4.34 2.16 -1.52
C GLY A 14 -4.28 1.45 -2.87
N GLY A 15 -3.32 0.54 -3.06
CA GLY A 15 -3.15 -0.17 -4.31
C GLY A 15 -2.08 -1.25 -4.22
N ILE A 16 -2.10 -2.15 -5.20
CA ILE A 16 -1.13 -3.25 -5.33
C ILE A 16 -0.74 -3.41 -6.79
N GLN A 17 0.57 -3.36 -7.06
CA GLN A 17 1.14 -3.86 -8.30
C GLN A 17 1.64 -5.28 -8.05
N LYS A 18 0.81 -6.26 -8.41
CA LYS A 18 1.03 -7.69 -8.09
C LYS A 18 2.37 -8.24 -8.54
N SER A 19 2.94 -7.67 -9.61
CA SER A 19 4.24 -8.09 -10.14
C SER A 19 5.06 -6.89 -10.56
N SER A 20 6.29 -6.83 -10.08
CA SER A 20 7.33 -5.93 -10.51
C SER A 20 8.66 -6.67 -10.63
N LEU A 21 9.40 -6.29 -11.67
CA LEU A 21 10.74 -6.80 -11.97
C LEU A 21 11.82 -5.73 -11.77
N ILE A 22 11.42 -4.49 -11.49
CA ILE A 22 12.32 -3.33 -11.44
C ILE A 22 12.45 -2.75 -10.03
N ASP A 23 11.40 -2.85 -9.21
CA ASP A 23 11.36 -2.27 -7.86
C ASP A 23 12.17 -3.10 -6.85
N TYR A 24 12.49 -4.36 -7.21
CA TYR A 24 13.48 -5.17 -6.51
C TYR A 24 14.44 -5.84 -7.51
N PRO A 25 15.56 -5.19 -7.86
CA PRO A 25 16.47 -5.69 -8.89
C PRO A 25 16.94 -7.12 -8.64
N GLY A 26 16.84 -7.95 -9.70
CA GLY A 26 17.24 -9.36 -9.65
C GLY A 26 16.23 -10.29 -8.96
N LYS A 27 15.04 -9.78 -8.58
CA LYS A 27 13.99 -10.57 -7.93
C LYS A 27 12.62 -10.21 -8.49
N VAL A 28 11.71 -11.18 -8.51
CA VAL A 28 10.29 -10.90 -8.71
C VAL A 28 9.72 -10.37 -7.40
N SER A 29 8.97 -9.28 -7.47
CA SER A 29 8.40 -8.61 -6.32
C SER A 29 6.98 -8.15 -6.59
N CYS A 30 6.31 -7.68 -5.54
CA CYS A 30 5.04 -6.96 -5.61
C CYS A 30 5.25 -5.59 -4.95
N VAL A 31 4.59 -4.55 -5.45
CA VAL A 31 4.63 -3.20 -4.84
C VAL A 31 3.29 -2.93 -4.18
N LEU A 32 3.33 -2.59 -2.89
CA LEU A 32 2.17 -2.15 -2.11
C LEU A 32 2.22 -0.63 -1.98
N PHE A 33 1.16 0.04 -2.44
CA PHE A 33 0.99 1.47 -2.30
C PHE A 33 0.18 1.78 -1.05
N VAL A 34 0.63 2.77 -0.27
CA VAL A 34 -0.08 3.25 0.93
C VAL A 34 -0.70 4.61 0.68
N GLN A 35 -1.85 4.87 1.29
CA GLN A 35 -2.52 6.17 1.22
C GLN A 35 -1.86 7.18 2.16
N GLY A 36 -1.34 8.24 1.56
CA GLY A 36 -0.74 9.38 2.23
C GLY A 36 0.71 9.60 1.80
N CYS A 37 1.01 10.84 1.42
CA CYS A 37 2.38 11.35 1.29
C CYS A 37 2.39 12.78 1.83
N ASN A 38 3.46 13.18 2.52
CA ASN A 38 3.61 14.55 3.04
C ASN A 38 4.14 15.54 1.99
N PHE A 39 4.42 15.07 0.76
CA PHE A 39 4.81 15.91 -0.37
C PHE A 39 3.64 16.16 -1.33
N ARG A 40 3.71 17.24 -2.09
CA ARG A 40 2.78 17.59 -3.17
C ARG A 40 3.56 17.88 -4.45
N CYS A 41 4.38 16.92 -4.85
CA CYS A 41 5.25 17.07 -6.01
C CYS A 41 4.41 17.27 -7.28
N PRO A 42 4.70 18.29 -8.12
CA PRO A 42 3.95 18.53 -9.36
C PRO A 42 4.17 17.43 -10.41
N PHE A 43 5.23 16.63 -10.25
CA PHE A 43 5.58 15.49 -11.08
C PHE A 43 5.22 14.13 -10.42
N CYS A 44 4.31 14.12 -9.44
CA CYS A 44 3.93 12.87 -8.80
C CYS A 44 3.30 11.93 -9.82
N HIS A 45 3.85 10.73 -9.95
CA HIS A 45 3.34 9.69 -10.85
C HIS A 45 2.08 9.01 -10.30
N ASN A 46 1.87 9.06 -8.97
CA ASN A 46 0.78 8.39 -8.29
C ASN A 46 -0.03 9.37 -7.39
N PRO A 47 -0.60 10.45 -7.94
CA PRO A 47 -1.34 11.47 -7.17
C PRO A 47 -2.55 10.91 -6.41
N GLU A 48 -3.11 9.78 -6.85
CA GLU A 48 -4.20 9.04 -6.22
C GLU A 48 -3.86 8.50 -4.83
N PHE A 49 -2.57 8.43 -4.46
CA PHE A 49 -2.13 8.07 -3.11
C PHE A 49 -1.73 9.28 -2.27
N VAL A 50 -1.82 10.50 -2.82
CA VAL A 50 -1.36 11.74 -2.17
C VAL A 50 -2.52 12.64 -1.76
N LEU A 51 -3.45 12.89 -2.68
CA LEU A 51 -4.54 13.84 -2.49
C LEU A 51 -5.76 13.15 -1.87
N PRO A 52 -6.28 13.59 -0.70
CA PRO A 52 -7.38 12.90 -0.02
C PRO A 52 -8.65 12.74 -0.85
N ASN A 53 -8.93 13.68 -1.76
CA ASN A 53 -10.07 13.62 -2.67
C ASN A 53 -9.88 12.67 -3.86
N MET A 54 -8.66 12.15 -4.05
CA MET A 54 -8.33 11.15 -5.08
C MET A 54 -8.11 9.75 -4.51
N PHE A 55 -8.19 9.58 -3.18
CA PHE A 55 -8.02 8.28 -2.54
C PHE A 55 -9.08 7.30 -3.03
N MET A 56 -8.64 6.20 -3.62
CA MET A 56 -9.49 5.06 -3.95
C MET A 56 -9.87 4.28 -2.69
N GLN A 57 -10.75 3.29 -2.84
CA GLN A 57 -11.12 2.39 -1.74
C GLN A 57 -9.89 1.66 -1.21
N ARG A 58 -9.74 1.59 0.11
CA ARG A 58 -8.67 0.84 0.76
C ARG A 58 -8.81 -0.65 0.47
N LEU A 59 -7.67 -1.30 0.24
CA LEU A 59 -7.61 -2.76 0.18
C LEU A 59 -7.76 -3.34 1.58
N ASP A 60 -8.41 -4.50 1.66
CA ASP A 60 -8.52 -5.25 2.90
C ASP A 60 -7.14 -5.77 3.33
N ASN A 61 -6.77 -5.53 4.59
CA ASN A 61 -5.43 -5.85 5.08
C ASN A 61 -5.24 -7.37 5.18
N ASP A 62 -6.27 -8.08 5.62
CA ASP A 62 -6.20 -9.53 5.76
C ASP A 62 -6.01 -10.14 4.37
N PHE A 63 -6.81 -9.74 3.38
CA PHE A 63 -6.60 -10.16 1.99
C PHE A 63 -5.20 -9.84 1.43
N VAL A 64 -4.64 -8.66 1.70
CA VAL A 64 -3.32 -8.26 1.17
C VAL A 64 -2.17 -9.03 1.82
N LEU A 65 -2.32 -9.43 3.09
CA LEU A 65 -1.28 -10.09 3.87
C LEU A 65 -1.45 -11.62 3.96
N ASP A 66 -2.45 -12.19 3.29
CA ASP A 66 -2.77 -13.63 3.25
C ASP A 66 -1.88 -14.41 2.27
N PHE A 67 -0.57 -14.44 2.52
CA PHE A 67 0.42 -15.17 1.71
C PHE A 67 1.27 -16.16 2.52
#